data_AF-A0A7S6M7G4-F1
#
_entry.id   AF-A0A7S6M7G4-F1
#
_cell.length_a   1.000
_cell.length_b   1.000
_cell.length_c   1.000
_cell.angle_alpha   90.00
_cell.angle_beta   90.00
_cell.angle_gamma   90.00
#
_symmetry.space_group_name_H-M   'P 1'
#
loop_
_entity.id
_entity.type
_entity.pdbx_description
1 polymer ?
#
loop_
_entity_poly.entity_id
_entity_poly.type
_entity_poly.pdbx_seq_one_letter_code
_entity_poly.pdbx_strand_id
1 'polypeptide(L)'
;MLSPTNARQPGESMGEWTTRLIESRTTHAVELAARFAEERQRVLAENVANIDTPDHHSRTLDAASFQKSLSRALHAARERGSARVELQGNSQARTDPHGRLRVDPGREPAPNVLFHDGTNARLDALLSDASQNSLTYNVATQLLKNRFDGLLNAIRGRVS
;
A
#
# COMPACT_ATOMS: atom_id res chain seq x y z
N MET A 1 20.40 11.41 -55.74
CA MET A 1 19.70 10.33 -55.01
C MET A 1 19.50 10.81 -53.59
N LEU A 2 18.23 10.98 -53.20
CA LEU A 2 17.81 11.64 -51.96
C LEU A 2 18.01 10.71 -50.76
N SER A 3 18.67 11.22 -49.72
CA SER A 3 18.71 10.62 -48.38
C SER A 3 17.31 10.62 -47.76
N PRO A 4 16.85 9.53 -47.12
CA PRO A 4 15.68 9.61 -46.27
C PRO A 4 16.07 10.16 -44.89
N THR A 5 15.76 11.45 -44.73
CA THR A 5 15.10 12.10 -43.58
C THR A 5 15.04 11.29 -42.29
N ASN A 6 15.86 11.75 -41.34
CA ASN A 6 15.71 11.61 -39.90
C ASN A 6 14.27 11.93 -39.45
N ALA A 7 13.49 10.90 -39.11
CA ALA A 7 12.18 11.05 -38.50
C ALA A 7 12.35 11.50 -37.04
N ARG A 8 12.27 12.81 -36.80
CA ARG A 8 12.05 13.37 -35.45
C ARG A 8 10.78 12.75 -34.87
N GLN A 9 10.91 12.09 -33.72
CA GLN A 9 9.78 11.76 -32.86
C GLN A 9 9.06 13.06 -32.45
N PRO A 10 7.72 13.13 -32.54
CA PRO A 10 6.97 14.30 -32.10
C PRO A 10 7.11 14.50 -30.58
N GLY A 11 7.35 15.74 -30.17
CA GLY A 11 7.60 16.12 -28.78
C GLY A 11 6.42 15.82 -27.86
N GLU A 12 6.67 15.01 -26.84
CA GLU A 12 5.75 14.67 -25.76
C GLU A 12 5.35 15.95 -24.98
N SER A 13 4.04 16.20 -24.83
CA SER A 13 3.54 17.44 -24.24
C SER A 13 3.71 17.48 -22.71
N MET A 14 3.76 18.67 -22.10
CA MET A 14 4.00 18.84 -20.65
C MET A 14 3.00 18.08 -19.75
N GLY A 15 1.76 17.92 -20.23
CA GLY A 15 0.73 17.15 -19.53
C GLY A 15 0.93 15.63 -19.58
N GLU A 16 1.54 15.10 -20.63
CA GLU A 16 1.64 13.64 -20.83
C GLU A 16 2.73 13.00 -19.97
N TRP A 17 3.90 13.64 -19.82
CA TRP A 17 4.98 13.11 -18.97
C TRP A 17 4.64 13.22 -17.47
N THR A 18 3.96 14.30 -17.07
CA THR A 18 3.48 14.49 -15.68
C THR A 18 2.44 13.45 -15.33
N THR A 19 1.46 13.25 -16.21
CA THR A 19 0.41 12.24 -16.06
C THR A 19 1.03 10.83 -15.99
N ARG A 20 1.99 10.47 -16.85
CA ARG A 20 2.69 9.19 -16.76
C ARG A 20 3.46 8.96 -15.46
N LEU A 21 4.05 10.00 -14.87
CA LEU A 21 4.76 9.87 -13.60
C LEU A 21 3.80 9.83 -12.39
N ILE A 22 2.71 10.58 -12.43
CA ILE A 22 1.68 10.55 -11.38
C ILE A 22 0.95 9.21 -11.43
N GLU A 23 0.57 8.76 -12.62
CA GLU A 23 -0.04 7.46 -12.92
C GLU A 23 1.00 6.33 -12.99
N SER A 24 2.14 6.47 -12.32
CA SER A 24 3.11 5.39 -12.28
C SER A 24 2.62 4.27 -11.35
N ARG A 25 2.69 3.03 -11.84
CA ARG A 25 2.41 1.82 -11.03
C ARG A 25 3.13 1.83 -9.70
N THR A 26 4.39 2.27 -9.69
CA THR A 26 5.19 2.28 -8.47
C THR A 26 4.60 3.25 -7.46
N THR A 27 4.22 4.47 -7.89
CA THR A 27 3.57 5.46 -7.02
C THR A 27 2.30 4.88 -6.42
N HIS A 28 1.45 4.28 -7.25
CA HIS A 28 0.20 3.70 -6.80
C HIS A 28 0.42 2.51 -5.85
N ALA A 29 1.42 1.66 -6.08
CA ALA A 29 1.75 0.58 -5.16
C ALA A 29 2.23 1.07 -3.78
N VAL A 30 3.07 2.12 -3.76
CA VAL A 30 3.51 2.72 -2.48
C VAL A 30 2.33 3.38 -1.77
N GLU A 31 1.42 4.03 -2.50
CA GLU A 31 0.17 4.57 -1.94
C GLU A 31 -0.67 3.45 -1.30
N LEU A 32 -0.90 2.35 -2.00
CA LEU A 32 -1.63 1.20 -1.47
C LEU A 32 -0.98 0.65 -0.20
N ALA A 33 0.36 0.56 -0.16
CA ALA A 33 1.09 0.11 1.01
C ALA A 33 0.93 1.07 2.22
N ALA A 34 1.04 2.38 1.99
CA ALA A 34 0.84 3.39 3.03
C ALA A 34 -0.59 3.33 3.59
N ARG A 35 -1.60 3.24 2.71
CA ARG A 35 -3.02 3.12 3.09
C ARG A 35 -3.30 1.82 3.83
N PHE A 36 -2.70 0.72 3.43
CA PHE A 36 -2.87 -0.55 4.14
C PHE A 36 -2.28 -0.47 5.54
N ALA A 37 -1.08 0.11 5.69
CA ALA A 37 -0.46 0.28 6.99
C ALA A 37 -1.27 1.22 7.90
N GLU A 38 -1.89 2.28 7.35
CA GLU A 38 -2.83 3.15 8.06
C GLU A 38 -4.04 2.36 8.60
N GLU A 39 -4.70 1.58 7.75
CA GLU A 39 -5.84 0.75 8.15
C GLU A 39 -5.46 -0.35 9.15
N ARG A 40 -4.31 -1.01 8.95
CA ARG A 40 -3.80 -2.01 9.90
C ARG A 40 -3.48 -1.39 11.25
N GLN A 41 -2.96 -0.16 11.30
CA GLN A 41 -2.72 0.54 12.57
C GLN A 41 -4.02 0.75 13.35
N ARG A 42 -5.10 1.09 12.64
CA ARG A 42 -6.42 1.27 13.25
C ARG A 42 -6.94 -0.02 13.86
N VAL A 43 -6.80 -1.13 13.15
CA VAL A 43 -7.20 -2.46 13.63
C VAL A 43 -6.39 -2.89 14.85
N LEU A 44 -5.07 -2.69 14.82
CA LEU A 44 -4.19 -3.02 15.95
C LEU A 44 -4.50 -2.17 17.18
N ALA A 45 -4.68 -0.86 17.01
CA ALA A 45 -5.05 0.04 18.11
C ALA A 45 -6.38 -0.35 18.75
N GLU A 46 -7.35 -0.77 17.94
CA GLU A 46 -8.64 -1.25 18.45
C GLU A 46 -8.50 -2.55 19.24
N ASN A 47 -7.72 -3.52 18.74
CA ASN A 47 -7.47 -4.77 19.45
C ASN A 47 -6.77 -4.51 20.80
N VAL A 48 -5.80 -3.60 20.84
CA VAL A 48 -5.11 -3.21 22.09
C VAL A 48 -6.08 -2.55 23.06
N ALA A 49 -6.93 -1.63 22.59
CA ALA A 49 -7.91 -0.96 23.43
C ALA A 49 -8.98 -1.90 24.03
N ASN A 50 -9.24 -3.04 23.36
CA ASN A 50 -10.25 -4.01 23.77
C ASN A 50 -9.65 -5.34 24.25
N ILE A 51 -8.35 -5.37 24.60
CA ILE A 51 -7.65 -6.61 24.91
C ILE A 51 -8.23 -7.34 26.14
N ASP A 52 -8.72 -6.56 27.12
CA ASP A 52 -9.35 -7.06 28.35
C ASP A 52 -10.88 -7.04 28.27
N THR A 53 -11.47 -6.66 27.13
CA THR A 53 -12.92 -6.60 26.96
C THR A 53 -13.48 -8.02 26.82
N PRO A 54 -14.40 -8.46 27.71
CA PRO A 54 -15.05 -9.76 27.58
C PRO A 54 -15.74 -9.92 26.23
N ASP A 55 -15.75 -11.14 25.69
CA ASP A 55 -16.37 -11.50 24.40
C ASP A 55 -15.82 -10.74 23.17
N HIS A 56 -14.76 -9.94 23.31
CA HIS A 56 -14.14 -9.26 22.18
C HIS A 56 -13.36 -10.25 21.30
N HIS A 57 -13.68 -10.24 20.01
CA HIS A 57 -12.95 -10.97 18.98
C HIS A 57 -11.99 -10.04 18.25
N SER A 58 -10.69 -10.31 18.38
CA SER A 58 -9.66 -9.55 17.69
C SER A 58 -9.85 -9.59 16.18
N ARG A 59 -9.57 -8.46 15.54
CA ARG A 59 -9.63 -8.30 14.09
C ARG A 59 -8.23 -8.34 13.51
N THR A 60 -8.09 -8.83 12.29
CA THR A 60 -6.78 -8.99 11.65
C THR A 60 -6.80 -8.49 10.20
N LEU A 61 -5.73 -7.77 9.84
CA LEU A 61 -5.40 -7.39 8.47
C LEU A 61 -4.03 -7.95 8.12
N ASP A 62 -3.96 -9.16 7.57
CA ASP A 62 -2.71 -9.88 7.41
C ASP A 62 -1.74 -9.19 6.43
N ALA A 63 -0.62 -8.71 6.98
CA ALA A 63 0.39 -7.98 6.21
C ALA A 63 1.09 -8.87 5.18
N ALA A 64 1.30 -10.16 5.50
CA ALA A 64 1.98 -11.09 4.60
C ALA A 64 1.12 -11.38 3.35
N SER A 65 -0.17 -11.66 3.54
CA SER A 65 -1.13 -11.84 2.45
C SER A 65 -1.31 -10.57 1.63
N PHE A 66 -1.30 -9.40 2.27
CA PHE A 66 -1.30 -8.13 1.56
C PHE A 66 -0.05 -7.96 0.68
N GLN A 67 1.16 -8.14 1.24
CA GLN A 67 2.42 -8.03 0.49
C GLN A 67 2.47 -9.00 -0.70
N LYS A 68 2.02 -10.24 -0.51
CA LYS A 68 1.92 -11.23 -1.58
C LYS A 68 0.92 -10.80 -2.66
N SER A 69 -0.23 -10.25 -2.27
CA SER A 69 -1.23 -9.71 -3.20
C SER A 69 -0.66 -8.52 -3.99
N LEU A 70 0.00 -7.58 -3.32
CA LEU A 70 0.61 -6.40 -3.93
C LEU A 70 1.72 -6.77 -4.91
N SER A 71 2.59 -7.71 -4.55
CA SER A 71 3.63 -8.23 -5.44
C SER A 71 3.03 -8.83 -6.71
N ARG A 72 2.03 -9.72 -6.60
CA ARG A 72 1.33 -10.29 -7.75
C ARG A 72 0.67 -9.23 -8.62
N ALA A 73 -0.02 -8.27 -7.99
CA ALA A 73 -0.68 -7.17 -8.68
C ALA A 73 0.31 -6.29 -9.46
N LEU A 74 1.49 -6.02 -8.88
CA LEU A 74 2.58 -5.29 -9.53
C LEU A 74 3.13 -6.03 -10.76
N HIS A 75 3.35 -7.35 -10.64
CA HIS A 75 3.78 -8.18 -11.77
C HIS A 75 2.75 -8.19 -12.91
N ALA A 76 1.48 -8.45 -12.59
CA ALA A 76 0.40 -8.45 -13.58
C ALA A 76 0.22 -7.08 -14.26
N ALA A 77 0.29 -5.98 -13.48
CA ALA A 77 0.20 -4.65 -14.03
C ALA A 77 1.39 -4.30 -14.94
N ARG A 78 2.59 -4.81 -14.65
CA ARG A 78 3.76 -4.69 -15.53
C ARG A 78 3.57 -5.43 -16.85
N GLU A 79 3.11 -6.68 -16.82
CA GLU A 79 2.87 -7.49 -18.02
C GLU A 79 1.82 -6.87 -18.94
N ARG A 80 0.78 -6.26 -18.36
CA ARG A 80 -0.28 -5.56 -19.11
C ARG A 80 0.11 -4.15 -19.57
N GLY A 81 1.29 -3.65 -19.19
CA GLY A 81 1.67 -2.25 -19.43
C GLY A 81 0.77 -1.23 -18.73
N SER A 82 0.00 -1.64 -17.72
CA SER A 82 -0.93 -0.79 -17.01
C SER A 82 -0.19 0.15 -16.05
N ALA A 83 -0.74 1.34 -15.83
CA ALA A 83 -0.40 2.29 -14.77
C ALA A 83 -1.01 1.89 -13.41
N ARG A 84 -2.12 1.15 -13.43
CA ARG A 84 -2.91 0.80 -12.25
C ARG A 84 -2.49 -0.55 -11.69
N VAL A 85 -2.34 -0.61 -10.38
CA VAL A 85 -2.12 -1.84 -9.62
C VAL A 85 -3.47 -2.26 -9.06
N GLU A 86 -3.89 -3.48 -9.37
CA GLU A 86 -5.20 -4.01 -8.98
C GLU A 86 -4.99 -5.19 -8.03
N LEU A 87 -5.36 -5.01 -6.77
CA LEU A 87 -5.24 -6.07 -5.77
C LEU A 87 -6.35 -7.09 -5.98
N GLN A 88 -5.96 -8.36 -6.20
CA GLN A 88 -6.86 -9.49 -6.36
C GLN A 88 -6.38 -10.70 -5.54
N GLY A 89 -7.31 -11.59 -5.19
CA GLY A 89 -6.99 -12.85 -4.50
C GLY A 89 -6.51 -12.68 -3.06
N ASN A 90 -6.95 -11.61 -2.39
CA ASN A 90 -6.87 -11.42 -0.95
C ASN A 90 -8.29 -11.05 -0.46
N SER A 91 -8.78 -11.76 0.56
CA SER A 91 -10.11 -11.52 1.15
C SER A 91 -10.18 -10.22 1.96
N GLN A 92 -9.07 -9.80 2.55
CA GLN A 92 -8.99 -8.69 3.49
C GLN A 92 -8.56 -7.38 2.86
N ALA A 93 -8.01 -7.39 1.65
CA ALA A 93 -7.54 -6.19 0.95
C ALA A 93 -7.74 -6.31 -0.57
N ARG A 94 -8.46 -5.35 -1.15
CA ARG A 94 -8.73 -5.26 -2.58
C ARG A 94 -8.70 -3.81 -3.05
N THR A 95 -8.57 -3.60 -4.35
CA THR A 95 -8.76 -2.27 -4.96
C THR A 95 -10.16 -2.15 -5.54
N ASP A 96 -10.82 -1.01 -5.34
CA ASP A 96 -12.08 -0.70 -6.02
C ASP A 96 -11.86 -0.30 -7.50
N PRO A 97 -12.92 -0.06 -8.30
CA PRO A 97 -12.77 0.34 -9.70
C PRO A 97 -11.97 1.66 -9.91
N HIS A 98 -11.87 2.49 -8.87
CA HIS A 98 -11.07 3.71 -8.88
C HIS A 98 -9.62 3.48 -8.40
N GLY A 99 -9.25 2.24 -8.09
CA GLY A 99 -7.92 1.86 -7.60
C GLY A 99 -7.72 2.14 -6.11
N ARG A 100 -8.76 2.56 -5.39
CA ARG A 100 -8.60 2.86 -3.97
C ARG A 100 -8.58 1.57 -3.17
N LEU A 101 -7.75 1.53 -2.13
CA LEU A 101 -7.72 0.41 -1.21
C LEU A 101 -9.06 0.28 -0.49
N ARG A 102 -9.58 -0.94 -0.44
CA ARG A 102 -10.69 -1.36 0.42
C ARG A 102 -10.21 -2.52 1.25
N VAL A 103 -10.35 -2.39 2.56
CA VAL A 103 -10.00 -3.44 3.52
C VAL A 103 -11.25 -4.06 4.11
N ASP A 104 -11.14 -5.31 4.50
CA ASP A 104 -12.17 -6.07 5.20
C ASP A 104 -11.47 -6.94 6.26
N PRO A 105 -11.25 -6.42 7.48
CA PRO A 105 -10.52 -7.15 8.51
C PRO A 105 -11.19 -8.48 8.84
N GLY A 106 -10.40 -9.56 8.84
CA GLY A 106 -10.87 -10.86 9.27
C GLY A 106 -11.11 -10.89 10.78
N ARG A 107 -11.94 -11.83 11.25
CA ARG A 107 -12.08 -12.13 12.68
C ARG A 107 -11.13 -13.26 13.05
N GLU A 108 -10.40 -13.08 14.14
CA GLU A 108 -9.63 -14.15 14.75
C GLU A 108 -10.53 -14.94 15.71
N PRO A 109 -10.48 -16.29 15.72
CA PRO A 109 -11.23 -17.08 16.68
C PRO A 109 -10.84 -16.68 18.10
N ALA A 110 -11.81 -16.62 19.02
CA ALA A 110 -11.49 -16.40 20.43
C ALA A 110 -10.54 -17.50 20.92
N PRO A 111 -9.37 -17.16 21.49
CA PRO A 111 -8.48 -18.16 22.04
C PRO A 111 -9.18 -18.96 23.13
N ASN A 112 -8.91 -20.27 23.16
CA ASN A 112 -9.43 -21.15 24.19
C ASN A 112 -9.04 -20.56 25.57
N VAL A 113 -10.06 -20.30 26.38
CA VAL A 113 -10.00 -19.48 27.60
C VAL A 113 -9.21 -20.20 28.70
N LEU A 114 -7.88 -20.09 28.66
CA LEU A 114 -6.98 -20.52 29.73
C LEU A 114 -6.03 -19.36 30.08
N PHE A 115 -6.50 -18.56 31.04
CA PHE A 115 -5.74 -17.69 31.97
C PHE A 115 -5.06 -16.41 31.46
N HIS A 116 -4.85 -15.49 32.42
CA HIS A 116 -4.21 -14.17 32.30
C HIS A 116 -2.87 -14.18 31.52
N ASP A 117 -2.14 -15.30 31.52
CA ASP A 117 -0.88 -15.46 30.77
C ASP A 117 -1.10 -15.34 29.25
N GLY A 118 -2.26 -15.79 28.75
CA GLY A 118 -2.63 -15.66 27.34
C GLY A 118 -2.97 -14.22 26.95
N THR A 119 -3.30 -13.34 27.89
CA THR A 119 -3.56 -11.91 27.61
C THR A 119 -2.24 -11.15 27.48
N ASN A 120 -1.29 -11.37 28.38
CA ASN A 120 0.03 -10.71 28.33
C ASN A 120 0.78 -11.06 27.04
N ALA A 121 0.83 -12.35 26.67
CA ALA A 121 1.48 -12.78 25.43
C ALA A 121 0.80 -12.19 24.17
N ARG A 122 -0.52 -12.00 24.21
CA ARG A 122 -1.27 -11.33 23.13
C ARG A 122 -0.97 -9.84 23.06
N LEU A 123 -0.86 -9.16 24.20
CA LEU A 123 -0.47 -7.74 24.23
C LEU A 123 0.90 -7.55 23.60
N ASP A 124 1.88 -8.37 23.99
CA ASP A 124 3.23 -8.32 23.44
C ASP A 124 3.24 -8.55 21.93
N ALA A 125 2.45 -9.51 21.44
CA ALA A 125 2.29 -9.75 20.01
C ALA A 125 1.67 -8.54 19.29
N LEU A 126 0.59 -7.94 19.83
CA LEU A 126 -0.07 -6.77 19.26
C LEU A 126 0.86 -5.55 19.22
N LEU A 127 1.65 -5.33 20.28
CA LEU A 127 2.63 -4.24 20.33
C LEU A 127 3.77 -4.45 19.32
N SER A 128 4.24 -5.69 19.16
CA SER A 128 5.23 -6.06 18.15
C SER A 128 4.70 -5.80 16.74
N ASP A 129 3.47 -6.23 16.46
CA ASP A 129 2.78 -5.98 15.19
C ASP A 129 2.59 -4.49 14.92
N ALA A 130 2.23 -3.69 15.93
CA ALA A 130 2.08 -2.25 15.80
C ALA A 130 3.41 -1.54 15.50
N SER A 131 4.49 -2.00 16.12
CA SER A 131 5.84 -1.51 15.84
C SER A 131 6.26 -1.81 14.40
N GLN A 132 6.08 -3.05 13.95
CA GLN A 132 6.39 -3.46 12.57
C GLN A 132 5.54 -2.68 11.54
N ASN A 133 4.26 -2.48 11.84
CA ASN A 133 3.36 -1.72 10.99
C ASN A 133 3.76 -0.24 10.90
N SER A 134 4.19 0.36 12.02
CA SER A 134 4.69 1.75 12.06
C SER A 134 5.93 1.94 11.20
N LEU A 135 6.87 0.98 11.22
CA LEU A 135 8.04 0.99 10.33
C LEU A 135 7.62 0.93 8.86
N THR A 136 6.68 0.04 8.52
CA THR A 136 6.14 -0.11 7.16
C THR A 136 5.50 1.19 6.68
N TYR A 137 4.67 1.82 7.51
CA TYR A 137 4.03 3.10 7.21
C TYR A 137 5.05 4.21 6.97
N ASN A 138 6.07 4.32 7.83
CA ASN A 138 7.13 5.32 7.70
C ASN A 138 7.91 5.17 6.39
N VAL A 139 8.31 3.93 6.05
CA VAL A 139 8.99 3.64 4.78
C VAL A 139 8.11 4.00 3.58
N ALA A 140 6.84 3.60 3.59
CA ALA A 140 5.92 3.92 2.50
C ALA A 140 5.73 5.44 2.33
N THR A 141 5.58 6.17 3.43
CA THR A 141 5.41 7.63 3.42
C THR A 141 6.67 8.35 2.93
N GLN A 142 7.87 7.90 3.34
CA GLN A 142 9.13 8.44 2.84
C GLN A 142 9.29 8.23 1.32
N LEU A 143 8.93 7.04 0.82
CA LEU A 143 8.97 6.75 -0.61
C LEU A 143 7.98 7.63 -1.40
N LEU A 144 6.76 7.83 -0.89
CA LEU A 144 5.79 8.76 -1.49
C LEU A 144 6.32 10.19 -1.51
N LYS A 145 6.87 10.67 -0.39
CA LYS A 145 7.47 12.00 -0.31
C LYS A 145 8.57 12.18 -1.36
N ASN A 146 9.50 11.24 -1.45
CA ASN A 146 10.59 11.29 -2.45
C ASN A 146 10.04 11.33 -3.88
N ARG A 147 8.93 10.63 -4.15
CA ARG A 147 8.27 10.68 -5.46
C ARG A 147 7.69 12.06 -5.75
N PHE A 148 7.01 12.68 -4.79
CA PHE A 148 6.47 14.03 -4.95
C PHE A 148 7.56 15.09 -5.10
N ASP A 149 8.63 14.99 -4.30
CA ASP A 149 9.76 15.92 -4.40
C ASP A 149 10.43 15.83 -5.79
N GLY A 150 10.57 14.61 -6.34
CA GLY A 150 11.03 14.42 -7.73
C GLY A 150 10.11 15.05 -8.78
N LEU A 151 8.80 14.94 -8.62
CA LEU A 151 7.82 15.60 -9.49
C LEU A 151 7.94 17.13 -9.44
N LEU A 152 8.01 17.69 -8.23
CA LEU A 152 8.15 19.13 -8.02
C LEU A 152 9.45 19.67 -8.62
N ASN A 153 10.55 18.95 -8.47
CA ASN A 153 11.83 19.33 -9.06
C ASN A 153 11.80 19.31 -10.59
N ALA A 154 11.15 18.31 -11.20
CA ALA A 154 11.00 18.22 -12.66
C ALA A 154 10.11 19.32 -13.26
N ILE A 155 9.17 19.86 -12.47
CA ILE A 155 8.34 21.03 -12.82
C ILE A 155 9.17 22.30 -12.69
N ARG A 156 9.89 22.49 -11.58
CA ARG A 156 10.67 23.71 -11.29
C ARG A 156 11.89 23.88 -12.19
N GLY A 157 12.67 22.82 -12.42
CA GLY A 157 13.91 22.86 -13.19
C GLY A 157 13.76 23.13 -14.69
N ARG A 158 12.52 23.22 -15.20
CA ARG A 158 12.20 23.58 -16.60
C ARG A 158 11.60 24.98 -16.77
N VAL A 159 11.38 25.71 -15.67
CA VAL A 159 10.89 27.11 -15.69
C VAL A 159 12.06 28.12 -15.64
N SER A 160 13.29 27.67 -15.44
CA SER A 160 14.53 28.45 -15.59
C SER A 160 15.23 28.19 -16.90
#